data_AF-A0AAU4JN68-F1
#
_entry.id   AF-A0AAU4JN68-F1
#
_cell.length_a   1.000
_cell.length_b   1.000
_cell.length_c   1.000
_cell.angle_alpha   90.00
_cell.angle_beta   90.00
_cell.angle_gamma   90.00
#
_symmetry.space_group_name_H-M   'P 1'
#
loop_
_entity.id
_entity.type
_entity.pdbx_description
1 polymer ?
#
loop_
_entity_poly.entity_id
_entity_poly.type
_entity_poly.pdbx_seq_one_letter_code
_entity_poly.pdbx_strand_id
1 'polypeptide(L)'
;MVIRRVLAPRIDFGALRRELGLPEEFPADAQREADEAAAAPPQPPVDRTDIPFVTVDPATSRDLDQAMHLSRRPGGGYRVRYAIADVAAHVTPGGALEAETWRRGQTIYLPDGNVPLHPHTLSEGAASLLPDDDRAAVVWTIDLDADGGTVAVELERALVRSRAKLDYTGVQAAAEAGRLPDPIALLPEIGDRLTARGLSRGAINLPLPEQDLEPDGEGWRLVLRAPVPMEEHNAQISLLTGMAAADIMLAGRVGLLRTMPAPKPEAVQRLRAAAAPLGVHWPDDVGPGQVIAGLDAAQPRAAAFIDQAAELMRGAAYTAFDGELPEQPEHGGVAAAYAHVTAPLRRLADRYATEVCLALHTGQTVPDWARAALPRLPEVMASTDRVASAAARGAVDLAEAAVLEHRVGETFDAAVLDVDAPPNGKSRPRPPGGTVALDAPPVRARCLGQLPLGERVRVRLVTADPAARTVLFELP
;
A
#
# COMPACT_ATOMS: atom_id res chain seq x y z
N MET A 1 -23.09 3.11 0.59
CA MET A 1 -22.60 1.71 0.61
C MET A 1 -23.19 1.02 1.83
N VAL A 2 -23.75 -0.19 1.70
CA VAL A 2 -24.31 -0.93 2.84
C VAL A 2 -23.16 -1.57 3.61
N ILE A 3 -22.78 -0.97 4.74
CA ILE A 3 -21.85 -1.55 5.72
C ILE A 3 -22.55 -2.77 6.34
N ARG A 4 -22.13 -4.00 6.00
CA ARG A 4 -22.66 -5.23 6.61
C ARG A 4 -21.95 -5.47 7.95
N ARG A 5 -22.71 -5.69 9.03
CA ARG A 5 -22.22 -5.70 10.43
C ARG A 5 -22.31 -7.11 11.02
N VAL A 6 -21.20 -7.65 11.53
CA VAL A 6 -21.17 -8.90 12.33
C VAL A 6 -20.08 -8.79 13.42
N LEU A 7 -20.37 -9.22 14.65
CA LEU A 7 -19.54 -9.06 15.85
C LEU A 7 -18.68 -10.31 16.12
N ALA A 8 -17.38 -10.14 16.39
CA ALA A 8 -16.48 -11.15 16.95
C ALA A 8 -15.97 -10.73 18.34
N PRO A 9 -16.59 -11.21 19.45
CA PRO A 9 -16.09 -10.92 20.78
C PRO A 9 -14.86 -11.81 21.13
N ARG A 10 -13.78 -11.19 21.61
CA ARG A 10 -12.51 -11.79 22.11
C ARG A 10 -11.51 -12.32 21.07
N ILE A 11 -11.12 -11.48 20.11
CA ILE A 11 -9.90 -11.74 19.32
C ILE A 11 -8.68 -11.24 20.09
N ASP A 12 -7.73 -12.14 20.38
CA ASP A 12 -6.41 -11.81 20.95
C ASP A 12 -5.33 -11.85 19.85
N PHE A 13 -4.91 -10.67 19.39
CA PHE A 13 -3.82 -10.55 18.43
C PHE A 13 -2.43 -10.68 19.07
N GLY A 14 -2.33 -10.74 20.41
CA GLY A 14 -1.06 -10.96 21.12
C GLY A 14 -0.46 -12.35 20.87
N ALA A 15 -1.29 -13.38 20.69
CA ALA A 15 -0.83 -14.69 20.25
C ALA A 15 -0.20 -14.64 18.84
N LEU A 16 -0.85 -13.92 17.92
CA LEU A 16 -0.36 -13.70 16.56
C LEU A 16 0.98 -12.95 16.54
N ARG A 17 1.11 -11.88 17.34
CA ARG A 17 2.37 -11.14 17.50
C ARG A 17 3.52 -12.03 17.96
N ARG A 18 3.28 -12.87 18.98
CA ARG A 18 4.28 -13.80 19.52
C ARG A 18 4.67 -14.89 18.53
N GLU A 19 3.70 -15.46 17.81
CA GLU A 19 3.96 -16.45 16.74
C GLU A 19 4.86 -15.88 15.65
N LEU A 20 4.63 -14.63 15.26
CA LEU A 20 5.39 -13.92 14.23
C LEU A 20 6.71 -13.32 14.75
N GLY A 21 6.97 -13.41 16.06
CA GLY A 21 8.17 -12.86 16.69
C GLY A 21 8.25 -11.33 16.61
N LEU A 22 7.11 -10.64 16.66
CA LEU A 22 7.08 -9.18 16.58
C LEU A 22 7.60 -8.54 17.87
N PRO A 23 8.54 -7.58 17.80
CA PRO A 23 9.08 -6.94 18.99
C PRO A 23 8.05 -6.01 19.64
N GLU A 24 7.83 -6.17 20.94
CA GLU A 24 6.88 -5.34 21.70
C GLU A 24 7.48 -3.99 22.12
N GLU A 25 8.77 -3.97 22.47
CA GLU A 25 9.46 -2.79 22.99
C GLU A 25 10.71 -2.44 22.17
N PHE A 26 11.14 -1.18 22.25
CA PHE A 26 12.42 -0.75 21.72
C PHE A 26 13.52 -0.99 22.77
N PRO A 27 14.72 -1.42 22.36
CA PRO A 27 15.88 -1.43 23.25
C PRO A 27 16.12 -0.04 23.87
N ALA A 28 16.49 0.02 25.14
CA ALA A 28 16.63 1.28 25.88
C ALA A 28 17.57 2.30 25.21
N ASP A 29 18.62 1.84 24.55
CA ASP A 29 19.54 2.71 23.80
C ASP A 29 18.90 3.31 22.54
N ALA A 30 18.09 2.53 21.81
CA ALA A 30 17.36 2.99 20.64
C ALA A 30 16.25 3.99 21.03
N GLN A 31 15.53 3.71 22.14
CA GLN A 31 14.52 4.62 22.66
C GLN A 31 15.15 5.95 23.11
N ARG A 32 16.28 5.90 23.82
CA ARG A 32 17.00 7.11 24.24
C ARG A 32 17.43 7.97 23.05
N GLU A 33 18.03 7.37 22.02
CA GLU A 33 18.41 8.11 20.80
C GLU A 33 17.20 8.76 20.13
N ALA A 34 16.05 8.08 20.10
CA ALA A 34 14.81 8.65 19.56
C ALA A 34 14.30 9.83 20.39
N ASP A 35 14.33 9.73 21.72
CA ASP A 35 13.88 10.80 22.62
C ASP A 35 14.81 12.02 22.56
N GLU A 36 16.12 11.81 22.43
CA GLU A 36 17.11 12.89 22.21
C GLU A 36 16.87 13.59 20.86
N ALA A 37 16.62 12.83 19.79
CA ALA A 37 16.30 13.37 18.47
C ALA A 37 14.94 14.12 18.46
N ALA A 38 13.96 13.67 19.25
CA ALA A 38 12.69 14.36 19.42
C ALA A 38 12.82 15.67 20.22
N ALA A 39 13.71 15.70 21.22
CA ALA A 39 13.98 16.89 22.04
C ALA A 39 14.79 17.96 21.30
N ALA A 40 15.50 17.60 20.23
CA ALA A 40 16.26 18.51 19.38
C ALA A 40 15.83 18.40 17.90
N PRO A 41 14.63 18.88 17.53
CA PRO A 41 14.12 18.75 16.16
C PRO A 41 15.07 19.36 15.11
N PRO A 42 15.31 18.68 13.98
CA PRO A 42 16.17 19.18 12.93
C PRO A 42 15.73 20.53 12.40
N GLN A 43 16.70 21.40 12.11
CA GLN A 43 16.49 22.75 11.59
C GLN A 43 17.12 22.86 10.19
N PRO A 44 16.44 22.39 9.13
CA PRO A 44 16.91 22.56 7.76
C PRO A 44 17.03 24.05 7.41
N PRO A 45 17.98 24.43 6.54
CA PRO A 45 18.29 25.84 6.27
C PRO A 45 17.22 26.55 5.43
N VAL A 46 16.35 25.82 4.74
CA VAL A 46 15.28 26.36 3.91
C VAL A 46 13.98 26.35 4.70
N ASP A 47 13.30 27.50 4.73
CA ASP A 47 11.95 27.61 5.27
C ASP A 47 10.92 27.55 4.13
N ARG A 48 9.96 26.64 4.26
CA ARG A 48 8.80 26.43 3.38
C ARG A 48 7.49 26.39 4.17
N THR A 49 7.49 26.92 5.40
CA THR A 49 6.29 27.04 6.23
C THR A 49 5.25 27.98 5.61
N ASP A 50 5.61 28.77 4.59
CA ASP A 50 4.71 29.60 3.78
C ASP A 50 3.77 28.78 2.89
N ILE A 51 4.17 27.57 2.48
CA ILE A 51 3.35 26.70 1.65
C ILE A 51 2.28 26.02 2.53
N PRO A 52 0.98 26.15 2.21
CA PRO A 52 -0.10 25.62 3.04
C PRO A 52 -0.31 24.13 2.77
N PHE A 53 0.67 23.30 3.16
CA PHE A 53 0.56 21.84 3.04
C PHE A 53 -0.59 21.29 3.89
N VAL A 54 -1.19 20.18 3.45
CA VAL A 54 -2.14 19.38 4.23
C VAL A 54 -1.81 17.90 4.07
N THR A 55 -2.11 17.08 5.08
CA THR A 55 -2.03 15.62 4.96
C THR A 55 -3.41 15.03 4.63
N VAL A 56 -3.43 13.86 3.99
CA VAL A 56 -4.66 13.11 3.68
C VAL A 56 -4.40 11.65 3.99
N ASP A 57 -4.97 11.16 5.09
CA ASP A 57 -4.63 9.87 5.69
C ASP A 57 -5.88 9.19 6.28
N PRO A 58 -5.84 7.90 6.66
CA PRO A 58 -6.88 7.33 7.50
C PRO A 58 -7.11 8.17 8.78
N ALA A 59 -8.36 8.23 9.25
CA ALA A 59 -8.73 9.09 10.37
C ALA A 59 -7.92 8.81 11.65
N THR A 60 -7.57 7.54 11.89
CA THR A 60 -6.84 7.05 13.06
C THR A 60 -5.32 7.17 12.95
N SER A 61 -4.76 7.38 11.75
CA SER A 61 -3.31 7.48 11.55
C SER A 61 -2.70 8.64 12.33
N ARG A 62 -1.47 8.44 12.81
CA ARG A 62 -0.67 9.49 13.48
C ARG A 62 0.74 9.60 12.93
N ASP A 63 1.17 8.60 12.18
CA ASP A 63 2.42 8.49 11.43
C ASP A 63 2.29 9.08 10.03
N LEU A 64 2.14 10.41 9.97
CA LEU A 64 1.85 11.14 8.74
C LEU A 64 3.16 11.38 7.98
N ASP A 65 3.44 10.50 7.03
CA ASP A 65 4.64 10.55 6.18
C ASP A 65 4.62 11.73 5.20
N GLN A 66 3.43 12.16 4.78
CA GLN A 66 3.21 12.89 3.53
C GLN A 66 2.31 14.10 3.75
N ALA A 67 2.70 15.25 3.19
CA ALA A 67 1.84 16.42 3.10
C ALA A 67 1.90 17.02 1.69
N MET A 68 0.77 17.43 1.14
CA MET A 68 0.67 17.88 -0.26
C MET A 68 0.12 19.29 -0.39
N HIS A 69 0.52 19.93 -1.48
CA HIS A 69 -0.06 21.18 -1.95
C HIS A 69 -0.03 21.20 -3.49
N LEU A 70 -1.20 21.40 -4.09
CA LEU A 70 -1.43 21.33 -5.53
C LEU A 70 -1.80 22.73 -6.07
N SER A 71 -1.17 23.15 -7.16
CA SER A 71 -1.43 24.47 -7.76
C SER A 71 -1.38 24.41 -9.28
N ARG A 72 -1.91 25.42 -9.97
CA ARG A 72 -1.65 25.61 -11.41
C ARG A 72 -0.35 26.36 -11.63
N ARG A 73 0.32 26.10 -12.74
CA ARG A 73 1.53 26.83 -13.13
C ARG A 73 1.20 28.00 -14.07
N PRO A 74 1.94 29.12 -13.99
CA PRO A 74 1.91 30.14 -15.04
C PRO A 74 2.27 29.52 -16.39
N GLY A 75 1.46 29.75 -17.43
CA GLY A 75 1.66 29.16 -18.76
C GLY A 75 1.01 27.78 -18.97
N GLY A 76 0.33 27.23 -17.96
CA GLY A 76 -0.41 25.96 -18.07
C GLY A 76 0.23 24.81 -17.28
N GLY A 77 -0.53 23.73 -17.07
CA GLY A 77 -0.11 22.57 -16.29
C GLY A 77 -0.20 22.77 -14.77
N TYR A 78 0.49 21.88 -14.03
CA TYR A 78 0.30 21.72 -12.59
C TYR A 78 1.60 21.72 -11.78
N ARG A 79 1.49 22.37 -10.63
CA ARG A 79 2.32 22.39 -9.42
C ARG A 79 2.06 21.27 -8.42
N VAL A 80 2.77 20.14 -8.42
CA VAL A 80 2.70 19.20 -7.28
C VAL A 80 3.84 19.50 -6.32
N ARG A 81 3.52 19.91 -5.08
CA ARG A 81 4.49 19.98 -3.98
C ARG A 81 4.14 18.92 -2.96
N TYR A 82 5.09 18.06 -2.66
CA TYR A 82 4.89 16.90 -1.80
C TYR A 82 6.02 16.82 -0.78
N ALA A 83 5.69 17.17 0.46
CA ALA A 83 6.61 17.12 1.59
C ALA A 83 6.58 15.71 2.19
N ILE A 84 7.75 15.09 2.29
CA ILE A 84 7.95 13.77 2.91
C ILE A 84 8.75 13.96 4.20
N ALA A 85 8.32 13.33 5.30
CA ALA A 85 9.02 13.39 6.59
C ALA A 85 10.52 13.04 6.44
N ASP A 86 11.43 13.91 6.92
CA ASP A 86 12.88 13.69 6.79
C ASP A 86 13.43 12.83 7.94
N VAL A 87 13.13 11.53 7.89
CA VAL A 87 13.59 10.56 8.90
C VAL A 87 15.11 10.48 9.01
N ALA A 88 15.84 10.73 7.91
CA ALA A 88 17.30 10.73 7.93
C ALA A 88 17.87 11.85 8.81
N ALA A 89 17.14 12.95 9.01
CA ALA A 89 17.53 14.01 9.92
C ALA A 89 17.36 13.65 11.41
N HIS A 90 16.55 12.63 11.74
CA HIS A 90 16.32 12.17 13.11
C HIS A 90 17.12 10.92 13.49
N VAL A 91 17.52 10.10 12.52
CA VAL A 91 18.19 8.81 12.77
C VAL A 91 19.67 8.91 12.41
N THR A 92 20.54 8.86 13.42
CA THR A 92 22.00 8.90 13.25
C THR A 92 22.53 7.60 12.63
N PRO A 93 23.30 7.66 11.52
CA PRO A 93 23.96 6.48 10.96
C PRO A 93 24.90 5.81 11.96
N GLY A 94 24.83 4.48 12.07
CA GLY A 94 25.60 3.69 13.02
C GLY A 94 25.09 3.69 14.47
N GLY A 95 24.01 4.42 14.77
CA GLY A 95 23.39 4.49 16.10
C GLY A 95 22.57 3.24 16.47
N ALA A 96 22.19 3.16 17.74
CA ALA A 96 21.34 2.09 18.26
C ALA A 96 19.93 2.10 17.64
N LEU A 97 19.38 3.29 17.38
CA LEU A 97 18.09 3.45 16.71
C LEU A 97 18.15 2.92 15.27
N GLU A 98 19.19 3.26 14.52
CA GLU A 98 19.37 2.71 13.17
C GLU A 98 19.45 1.18 13.21
N ALA A 99 20.26 0.62 14.11
CA ALA A 99 20.41 -0.82 14.23
C ALA A 99 19.06 -1.52 14.49
N GLU A 100 18.17 -0.91 15.28
CA GLU A 100 16.83 -1.43 15.53
C GLU A 100 15.91 -1.30 14.31
N THR A 101 15.96 -0.17 13.58
CA THR A 101 15.16 0.00 12.35
C THR A 101 15.52 -1.04 11.28
N TRP A 102 16.78 -1.49 11.22
CA TRP A 102 17.20 -2.60 10.34
C TRP A 102 16.61 -3.95 10.74
N ARG A 103 16.38 -4.20 12.03
CA ARG A 103 15.72 -5.43 12.50
C ARG A 103 14.23 -5.41 12.19
N ARG A 104 13.58 -4.26 12.35
CA ARG A 104 12.15 -4.07 12.13
C ARG A 104 11.78 -3.98 10.65
N GLY A 105 12.56 -3.23 9.86
CA GLY A 105 12.44 -3.01 8.41
C GLY A 105 11.20 -2.26 7.93
N GLN A 106 10.05 -2.45 8.57
CA GLN A 106 8.83 -1.67 8.34
C GLN A 106 7.89 -1.71 9.56
N THR A 107 6.92 -0.80 9.60
CA THR A 107 5.82 -0.87 10.57
C THR A 107 4.89 -2.00 10.18
N ILE A 108 4.49 -2.82 11.16
CA ILE A 108 3.49 -3.88 10.97
C ILE A 108 2.19 -3.42 11.61
N TYR A 109 1.14 -3.30 10.81
CA TYR A 109 -0.19 -2.91 11.27
C TYR A 109 -1.03 -4.15 11.58
N LEU A 110 -1.70 -4.10 12.72
CA LEU A 110 -2.70 -5.06 13.18
C LEU A 110 -3.98 -4.28 13.54
N PRO A 111 -5.15 -4.95 13.62
CA PRO A 111 -6.40 -4.25 13.90
C PRO A 111 -6.39 -3.47 15.23
N ASP A 112 -5.70 -3.99 16.24
CA ASP A 112 -5.57 -3.42 17.59
C ASP A 112 -4.37 -2.49 17.79
N GLY A 113 -3.64 -2.15 16.73
CA GLY A 113 -2.52 -1.21 16.80
C GLY A 113 -1.39 -1.52 15.83
N ASN A 114 -0.21 -0.98 16.09
CA ASN A 114 0.94 -1.19 15.22
C ASN A 114 2.16 -1.68 16.00
N VAL A 115 3.11 -2.27 15.28
CA VAL A 115 4.48 -2.50 15.73
C VAL A 115 5.35 -1.58 14.88
N PRO A 116 5.70 -0.38 15.38
CA PRO A 116 6.22 0.68 14.53
C PRO A 116 7.69 0.47 14.17
N LEU A 117 8.10 0.94 13.00
CA LEU A 117 9.50 0.95 12.57
C LEU A 117 10.38 1.83 13.47
N HIS A 118 9.84 2.98 13.88
CA HIS A 118 10.50 3.95 14.76
C HIS A 118 9.67 4.14 16.04
N PRO A 119 10.28 4.47 17.19
CA PRO A 119 9.54 4.80 18.41
C PRO A 119 8.47 5.86 18.19
N HIS A 120 7.34 5.74 18.89
CA HIS A 120 6.21 6.68 18.74
C HIS A 120 6.58 8.15 19.01
N THR A 121 7.61 8.40 19.84
CA THR A 121 8.15 9.75 20.09
C THR A 121 8.67 10.41 18.81
N LEU A 122 9.09 9.62 17.82
CA LEU A 122 9.41 10.08 16.47
C LEU A 122 8.25 9.85 15.49
N SER A 123 7.82 8.61 15.31
CA SER A 123 6.90 8.21 14.22
C SER A 123 5.53 8.84 14.33
N GLU A 124 5.01 9.06 15.53
CA GLU A 124 3.71 9.70 15.79
C GLU A 124 3.85 11.07 16.46
N GLY A 125 5.09 11.61 16.43
CA GLY A 125 5.50 12.81 17.14
C GLY A 125 6.43 13.67 16.29
N ALA A 126 7.71 13.74 16.67
CA ALA A 126 8.65 14.75 16.19
C ALA A 126 8.97 14.67 14.68
N ALA A 127 8.80 13.51 14.04
CA ALA A 127 9.03 13.32 12.60
C ALA A 127 7.72 13.30 11.80
N SER A 128 6.57 13.07 12.44
CA SER A 128 5.27 13.06 11.78
C SER A 128 4.84 14.46 11.36
N LEU A 129 4.28 14.60 10.15
CA LEU A 129 3.79 15.86 9.58
C LEU A 129 2.41 16.27 10.17
N LEU A 130 2.30 16.19 11.50
CA LEU A 130 1.13 16.63 12.27
C LEU A 130 0.83 18.11 12.00
N PRO A 131 -0.45 18.51 12.08
CA PRO A 131 -0.85 19.88 11.81
C PRO A 131 -0.26 20.86 12.82
N ASP A 132 -0.06 22.09 12.36
CA ASP A 132 0.36 23.30 13.07
C ASP A 132 1.78 23.33 13.65
N ASP A 133 2.49 22.19 13.63
CA ASP A 133 3.88 22.14 14.05
C ASP A 133 4.86 22.23 12.87
N ASP A 134 6.02 22.83 13.13
CA ASP A 134 7.14 22.85 12.20
C ASP A 134 7.86 21.49 12.19
N ARG A 135 8.11 20.97 10.99
CA ARG A 135 8.72 19.66 10.76
C ARG A 135 9.76 19.72 9.66
N ALA A 136 10.84 18.96 9.82
CA ALA A 136 11.82 18.75 8.77
C ALA A 136 11.24 17.78 7.72
N ALA A 137 11.29 18.19 6.46
CA ALA A 137 10.80 17.40 5.35
C ALA A 137 11.72 17.52 4.13
N VAL A 138 11.65 16.50 3.28
CA VAL A 138 12.16 16.53 1.92
C VAL A 138 11.00 16.91 1.00
N VAL A 139 11.07 18.08 0.40
CA VAL A 139 10.01 18.63 -0.47
C VAL A 139 10.33 18.29 -1.92
N TRP A 140 9.49 17.44 -2.50
CA TRP A 140 9.45 17.17 -3.94
C TRP A 140 8.57 18.23 -4.61
N THR A 141 9.13 19.02 -5.52
CA THR A 141 8.37 19.92 -6.40
C THR A 141 8.39 19.33 -7.81
N ILE A 142 7.25 18.80 -8.24
CA ILE A 142 7.07 18.16 -9.54
C ILE A 142 6.16 19.03 -10.40
N ASP A 143 6.75 19.58 -11.45
CA ASP A 143 6.05 20.38 -12.45
C ASP A 143 5.49 19.45 -13.53
N LEU A 144 4.19 19.56 -13.80
CA LEU A 144 3.48 18.82 -14.83
C LEU A 144 3.06 19.73 -15.97
N ASP A 145 2.95 19.17 -17.18
CA ASP A 145 2.24 19.78 -18.30
C ASP A 145 0.70 19.69 -18.13
N ALA A 146 -0.07 20.16 -19.12
CA ALA A 146 -1.53 20.15 -19.07
C ALA A 146 -2.16 18.75 -19.12
N ASP A 147 -1.41 17.75 -19.61
CA ASP A 147 -1.84 16.36 -19.74
C ASP A 147 -1.34 15.50 -18.57
N GLY A 148 -0.60 16.06 -17.61
CA GLY A 148 -0.04 15.36 -16.45
C GLY A 148 1.31 14.70 -16.71
N GLY A 149 2.00 15.03 -17.80
CA GLY A 149 3.39 14.63 -18.04
C GLY A 149 4.38 15.43 -17.20
N THR A 150 5.37 14.76 -16.62
CA THR A 150 6.43 15.40 -15.82
C THR A 150 7.32 16.27 -16.70
N VAL A 151 7.49 17.54 -16.31
CA VAL A 151 8.30 18.55 -17.00
C VAL A 151 9.59 18.84 -16.24
N ALA A 152 9.52 18.94 -14.91
CA ALA A 152 10.68 19.17 -14.06
C ALA A 152 10.44 18.60 -12.66
N VAL A 153 11.54 18.23 -12.00
CA VAL A 153 11.55 17.74 -10.63
C VAL A 153 12.62 18.53 -9.87
N GLU A 154 12.24 19.08 -8.74
CA GLU A 154 13.15 19.73 -7.80
C GLU A 154 13.01 19.06 -6.42
N LEU A 155 14.14 18.90 -5.73
CA LEU A 155 14.20 18.24 -4.43
C LEU A 155 15.03 19.07 -3.44
N GLU A 156 14.43 19.41 -2.30
CA GLU A 156 15.12 20.18 -1.25
C GLU A 156 14.71 19.73 0.15
N ARG A 157 15.63 19.88 1.12
CA ARG A 157 15.30 19.78 2.55
C ARG A 157 14.77 21.11 3.04
N ALA A 158 13.62 21.11 3.69
CA ALA A 158 12.99 22.32 4.19
C ALA A 158 12.21 22.10 5.50
N LEU A 159 12.03 23.18 6.24
CA LEU A 159 11.08 23.26 7.34
C LEU A 159 9.70 23.49 6.74
N VAL A 160 8.74 22.65 7.07
CA VAL A 160 7.35 22.73 6.58
C VAL A 160 6.39 22.76 7.76
N ARG A 161 5.17 23.23 7.52
CA ARG A 161 4.09 23.15 8.50
C ARG A 161 2.79 22.74 7.82
N SER A 162 2.31 21.55 8.15
CA SER A 162 0.99 21.10 7.74
C SER A 162 -0.09 21.96 8.41
N ARG A 163 -1.12 22.35 7.67
CA ARG A 163 -2.23 23.20 8.16
C ARG A 163 -3.42 22.39 8.64
N ALA A 164 -3.52 21.15 8.21
CA ALA A 164 -4.61 20.26 8.57
C ALA A 164 -4.22 18.81 8.31
N LYS A 165 -4.71 17.92 9.17
CA LYS A 165 -4.85 16.51 8.86
C LYS A 165 -6.26 16.28 8.32
N LEU A 166 -6.36 15.81 7.09
CA LEU A 166 -7.63 15.46 6.46
C LEU A 166 -7.78 13.94 6.41
N ASP A 167 -9.01 13.45 6.42
CA ASP A 167 -9.31 12.03 6.22
C ASP A 167 -9.98 11.76 4.87
N TYR A 168 -9.77 10.57 4.31
CA TYR A 168 -10.28 10.20 2.99
C TYR A 168 -11.81 10.34 2.87
N THR A 169 -12.56 10.02 3.93
CA THR A 169 -14.03 10.10 3.91
C THR A 169 -14.49 11.56 3.85
N GLY A 170 -13.87 12.42 4.68
CA GLY A 170 -14.11 13.85 4.68
C GLY A 170 -13.72 14.53 3.36
N VAL A 171 -12.57 14.18 2.78
CA VAL A 171 -12.11 14.72 1.49
C VAL A 171 -13.03 14.28 0.35
N GLN A 172 -13.46 13.02 0.33
CA GLN A 172 -14.44 12.52 -0.65
C GLN A 172 -15.76 13.30 -0.58
N ALA A 173 -16.31 13.48 0.62
CA ALA A 173 -17.54 14.25 0.81
C ALA A 173 -17.38 15.73 0.41
N ALA A 174 -16.21 16.32 0.67
CA ALA A 174 -15.89 17.69 0.26
C ALA A 174 -15.79 17.82 -1.27
N ALA A 175 -15.21 16.84 -1.96
CA ALA A 175 -15.15 16.77 -3.42
C ALA A 175 -16.56 16.71 -4.04
N GLU A 176 -17.41 15.82 -3.54
CA GLU A 176 -18.80 15.68 -4.01
C GLU A 176 -19.63 16.96 -3.80
N ALA A 177 -19.33 17.71 -2.73
CA ALA A 177 -19.97 18.98 -2.45
C ALA A 177 -19.34 20.19 -3.16
N GLY A 178 -18.27 20.01 -3.96
CA GLY A 178 -17.55 21.10 -4.62
C GLY A 178 -16.85 22.06 -3.65
N ARG A 179 -16.41 21.56 -2.49
CA ARG A 179 -15.84 22.34 -1.38
C ARG A 179 -14.50 21.77 -0.89
N LEU A 180 -13.69 21.22 -1.80
CA LEU A 180 -12.35 20.77 -1.45
C LEU A 180 -11.51 21.93 -0.90
N PRO A 181 -10.70 21.71 0.15
CA PRO A 181 -9.75 22.70 0.63
C PRO A 181 -8.76 23.12 -0.47
N ASP A 182 -8.43 24.42 -0.52
CA ASP A 182 -7.57 25.01 -1.56
C ASP A 182 -6.27 24.21 -1.84
N PRO A 183 -5.52 23.71 -0.82
CA PRO A 183 -4.27 22.96 -1.07
C PRO A 183 -4.44 21.68 -1.88
N ILE A 184 -5.65 21.09 -1.92
CA ILE A 184 -5.95 19.84 -2.62
C ILE A 184 -7.12 19.97 -3.59
N ALA A 185 -7.55 21.20 -3.91
CA ALA A 185 -8.68 21.43 -4.81
C ALA A 185 -8.46 20.85 -6.22
N LEU A 186 -7.20 20.69 -6.63
CA LEU A 186 -6.82 20.11 -7.92
C LEU A 186 -6.57 18.59 -7.87
N LEU A 187 -6.72 17.94 -6.70
CA LEU A 187 -6.44 16.52 -6.54
C LEU A 187 -7.25 15.63 -7.50
N PRO A 188 -8.57 15.84 -7.69
CA PRO A 188 -9.32 15.03 -8.65
C PRO A 188 -8.83 15.20 -10.09
N GLU A 189 -8.59 16.46 -10.48
CA GLU A 189 -8.16 16.81 -11.83
C GLU A 189 -6.78 16.22 -12.19
N ILE A 190 -5.84 16.28 -11.24
CA ILE A 190 -4.49 15.72 -11.42
C ILE A 190 -4.56 14.20 -11.36
N GLY A 191 -5.29 13.65 -10.39
CA GLY A 191 -5.48 12.21 -10.21
C GLY A 191 -6.04 11.54 -11.46
N ASP A 192 -7.09 12.08 -12.06
CA ASP A 192 -7.70 11.54 -13.28
C ASP A 192 -6.71 11.52 -14.46
N ARG A 193 -5.91 12.58 -14.63
CA ARG A 193 -4.89 12.64 -15.68
C ARG A 193 -3.79 11.61 -15.46
N LEU A 194 -3.29 11.49 -14.23
CA LEU A 194 -2.25 10.52 -13.90
C LEU A 194 -2.76 9.08 -14.08
N THR A 195 -4.00 8.79 -13.67
CA THR A 195 -4.67 7.51 -13.92
C THR A 195 -4.77 7.22 -15.42
N ALA A 196 -5.25 8.17 -16.23
CA ALA A 196 -5.38 8.00 -17.68
C ALA A 196 -4.02 7.75 -18.36
N ARG A 197 -2.96 8.46 -17.92
CA ARG A 197 -1.59 8.22 -18.39
C ARG A 197 -1.06 6.86 -17.98
N GLY A 198 -1.32 6.44 -16.74
CA GLY A 198 -0.97 5.11 -16.24
C GLY A 198 -1.61 4.02 -17.09
N LEU A 199 -2.92 4.11 -17.34
CA LEU A 199 -3.65 3.16 -18.18
C LEU A 199 -3.12 3.13 -19.62
N SER A 200 -2.81 4.31 -20.20
CA SER A 200 -2.24 4.40 -21.55
C SER A 200 -0.86 3.77 -21.66
N ARG A 201 -0.09 3.75 -20.56
CA ARG A 201 1.21 3.08 -20.44
C ARG A 201 1.08 1.58 -20.17
N GLY A 202 -0.11 1.10 -19.81
CA GLY A 202 -0.38 -0.30 -19.48
C GLY A 202 -0.34 -0.63 -17.99
N ALA A 203 -0.46 0.37 -17.11
CA ALA A 203 -0.57 0.15 -15.67
C ALA A 203 -1.81 -0.70 -15.34
N ILE A 204 -1.68 -1.53 -14.30
CA ILE A 204 -2.74 -2.40 -13.80
C ILE A 204 -3.03 -1.97 -12.36
N ASN A 205 -4.20 -1.40 -12.14
CA ASN A 205 -4.76 -1.18 -10.81
C ASN A 205 -5.86 -2.21 -10.57
N LEU A 206 -5.80 -2.93 -9.44
CA LEU A 206 -6.81 -3.91 -9.08
C LEU A 206 -7.75 -3.28 -8.05
N PRO A 207 -9.02 -2.99 -8.39
CA PRO A 207 -9.98 -2.40 -7.45
C PRO A 207 -10.56 -3.50 -6.56
N LEU A 208 -9.71 -4.28 -5.89
CA LEU A 208 -10.15 -5.31 -4.96
C LEU A 208 -10.57 -4.64 -3.65
N PRO A 209 -11.80 -4.88 -3.16
CA PRO A 209 -12.17 -4.44 -1.83
C PRO A 209 -11.27 -5.09 -0.78
N GLU A 210 -10.81 -4.29 0.18
CA GLU A 210 -10.00 -4.75 1.30
C GLU A 210 -10.91 -5.30 2.40
N GLN A 211 -10.55 -6.47 2.93
CA GLN A 211 -11.14 -6.96 4.18
C GLN A 211 -10.38 -6.33 5.33
N ASP A 212 -11.10 -5.62 6.20
CA ASP A 212 -10.54 -4.92 7.35
C ASP A 212 -11.32 -5.26 8.63
N LEU A 213 -10.75 -4.91 9.77
CA LEU A 213 -11.30 -5.16 11.10
C LEU A 213 -11.43 -3.85 11.86
N GLU A 214 -12.68 -3.47 12.11
CA GLU A 214 -13.01 -2.26 12.87
C GLU A 214 -13.37 -2.60 14.32
N PRO A 215 -12.99 -1.77 15.30
CA PRO A 215 -13.48 -1.88 16.66
C PRO A 215 -15.01 -1.78 16.73
N ASP A 216 -15.65 -2.68 17.49
CA ASP A 216 -17.11 -2.72 17.69
C ASP A 216 -17.45 -3.07 19.14
N GLY A 217 -17.51 -2.03 20.00
CA GLY A 217 -17.66 -2.21 21.44
C GLY A 217 -16.44 -2.93 22.04
N GLU A 218 -16.68 -4.05 22.71
CA GLU A 218 -15.63 -4.92 23.30
C GLU A 218 -15.07 -5.96 22.29
N GLY A 219 -15.49 -5.89 21.03
CA GLY A 219 -15.13 -6.86 20.00
C GLY A 219 -14.68 -6.20 18.69
N TRP A 220 -14.61 -7.03 17.66
CA TRP A 220 -14.19 -6.62 16.32
C TRP A 220 -15.29 -6.91 15.30
N ARG A 221 -15.29 -6.13 14.22
CA ARG A 221 -16.19 -6.31 13.08
C ARG A 221 -15.40 -6.45 11.80
N LEU A 222 -15.67 -7.52 11.07
CA LEU A 222 -15.15 -7.70 9.71
C LEU A 222 -15.92 -6.79 8.74
N VAL A 223 -15.21 -5.92 8.03
CA VAL A 223 -15.76 -5.01 7.03
C VAL A 223 -15.09 -5.25 5.69
N LEU A 224 -15.86 -5.06 4.61
CA LEU A 224 -15.33 -5.04 3.25
C LEU A 224 -15.37 -3.60 2.75
N ARG A 225 -14.20 -2.99 2.59
CA ARG A 225 -14.03 -1.58 2.24
C ARG A 225 -13.50 -1.48 0.82
N ALA A 226 -14.26 -0.84 -0.06
CA ALA A 226 -13.72 -0.37 -1.33
C ALA A 226 -13.02 0.98 -1.10
N PRO A 227 -11.85 1.21 -1.70
CA PRO A 227 -11.23 2.54 -1.73
C PRO A 227 -12.19 3.58 -2.29
N VAL A 228 -12.13 4.81 -1.76
CA VAL A 228 -12.87 5.94 -2.34
C VAL A 228 -12.04 6.60 -3.45
N PRO A 229 -12.65 7.25 -4.46
CA PRO A 229 -11.91 7.91 -5.54
C PRO A 229 -10.78 8.84 -5.06
N MET A 230 -10.98 9.58 -3.98
CA MET A 230 -9.93 10.46 -3.42
C MET A 230 -8.70 9.69 -2.90
N GLU A 231 -8.86 8.46 -2.43
CA GLU A 231 -7.76 7.59 -2.02
C GLU A 231 -6.92 7.17 -3.24
N GLU A 232 -7.58 6.82 -4.35
CA GLU A 232 -6.92 6.51 -5.62
C GLU A 232 -6.19 7.73 -6.20
N HIS A 233 -6.82 8.91 -6.16
CA HIS A 233 -6.20 10.16 -6.61
C HIS A 233 -4.98 10.52 -5.77
N ASN A 234 -5.04 10.36 -4.44
CA ASN A 234 -3.88 10.55 -3.57
C ASN A 234 -2.76 9.56 -3.90
N ALA A 235 -3.11 8.28 -4.11
CA ALA A 235 -2.13 7.27 -4.50
C ALA A 235 -1.37 7.64 -5.78
N GLN A 236 -2.02 8.29 -6.75
CA GLN A 236 -1.34 8.79 -7.96
C GLN A 236 -0.24 9.82 -7.68
N ILE A 237 -0.37 10.65 -6.64
CA ILE A 237 0.68 11.61 -6.24
C ILE A 237 1.92 10.86 -5.71
N SER A 238 1.71 9.82 -4.92
CA SER A 238 2.80 8.94 -4.46
C SER A 238 3.44 8.16 -5.60
N LEU A 239 2.65 7.65 -6.56
CA LEU A 239 3.16 6.98 -7.75
C LEU A 239 4.00 7.92 -8.62
N LEU A 240 3.53 9.14 -8.87
CA LEU A 240 4.25 10.19 -9.59
C LEU A 240 5.62 10.45 -8.96
N THR A 241 5.66 10.60 -7.63
CA THR A 241 6.89 10.89 -6.89
C THR A 241 7.85 9.71 -6.95
N GLY A 242 7.36 8.48 -6.81
CA GLY A 242 8.20 7.29 -6.91
C GLY A 242 8.75 7.02 -8.32
N MET A 243 8.03 7.40 -9.38
CA MET A 243 8.57 7.37 -10.76
C MET A 243 9.67 8.43 -10.93
N ALA A 244 9.46 9.65 -10.45
CA ALA A 244 10.48 10.70 -10.48
C ALA A 244 11.76 10.30 -9.72
N ALA A 245 11.63 9.66 -8.56
CA ALA A 245 12.76 9.14 -7.80
C ALA A 245 13.52 8.04 -8.55
N ALA A 246 12.81 7.13 -9.22
CA ALA A 246 13.43 6.11 -10.05
C ALA A 246 14.23 6.71 -11.20
N ASP A 247 13.69 7.73 -11.88
CA ASP A 247 14.37 8.43 -12.97
C ASP A 247 15.68 9.09 -12.49
N ILE A 248 15.66 9.77 -11.34
CA ILE A 248 16.86 10.36 -10.73
C ILE A 248 17.92 9.29 -10.45
N MET A 249 17.54 8.20 -9.80
CA MET A 249 18.47 7.12 -9.44
C MET A 249 19.04 6.39 -10.67
N LEU A 250 18.22 6.16 -11.70
CA LEU A 250 18.65 5.55 -12.97
C LEU A 250 19.64 6.46 -13.70
N ALA A 251 19.36 7.77 -13.77
CA ALA A 251 20.27 8.75 -14.37
C ALA A 251 21.61 8.83 -13.63
N GLY A 252 21.58 8.80 -12.29
CA GLY A 252 22.78 8.77 -11.45
C GLY A 252 23.45 7.40 -11.33
N ARG A 253 22.85 6.34 -11.89
CA ARG A 253 23.32 4.95 -11.88
C ARG A 253 23.58 4.38 -10.48
N VAL A 254 22.90 4.91 -9.45
CA VAL A 254 23.00 4.44 -8.07
C VAL A 254 21.61 4.53 -7.46
N GLY A 255 21.12 3.46 -6.84
CA GLY A 255 19.85 3.53 -6.14
C GLY A 255 19.19 2.21 -5.80
N LEU A 256 17.90 2.31 -5.48
CA LEU A 256 17.03 1.22 -5.07
C LEU A 256 15.66 1.35 -5.74
N LEU A 257 15.35 0.44 -6.65
CA LEU A 257 14.05 0.40 -7.32
C LEU A 257 13.12 -0.62 -6.65
N ARG A 258 11.82 -0.39 -6.77
CA ARG A 258 10.79 -1.41 -6.54
C ARG A 258 10.41 -1.96 -7.92
N THR A 259 10.96 -3.12 -8.27
CA THR A 259 10.78 -3.76 -9.58
C THR A 259 9.70 -4.83 -9.50
N MET A 260 9.07 -5.13 -10.63
CA MET A 260 8.17 -6.27 -10.77
C MET A 260 8.17 -6.67 -12.25
N PRO A 261 8.38 -7.96 -12.58
CA PRO A 261 8.33 -8.40 -13.97
C PRO A 261 6.99 -8.05 -14.63
N ALA A 262 7.04 -7.80 -15.94
CA ALA A 262 5.81 -7.68 -16.72
C ALA A 262 4.97 -8.97 -16.64
N PRO A 263 3.63 -8.87 -16.73
CA PRO A 263 2.78 -10.04 -16.76
C PRO A 263 3.18 -10.99 -17.90
N LYS A 264 3.35 -12.28 -17.58
CA LYS A 264 3.72 -13.28 -18.59
C LYS A 264 2.62 -13.40 -19.64
N PRO A 265 2.94 -13.53 -20.95
CA PRO A 265 1.93 -13.66 -22.00
C PRO A 265 0.92 -14.78 -21.74
N GLU A 266 1.35 -15.92 -21.18
CA GLU A 266 0.46 -17.04 -20.88
C GLU A 266 -0.53 -16.71 -19.76
N ALA A 267 -0.14 -15.88 -18.78
CA ALA A 267 -1.03 -15.44 -17.71
C ALA A 267 -2.10 -14.47 -18.26
N VAL A 268 -1.70 -13.55 -19.15
CA VAL A 268 -2.64 -12.65 -19.83
C VAL A 268 -3.61 -13.44 -20.71
N GLN A 269 -3.13 -14.46 -21.43
CA GLN A 269 -3.99 -15.34 -22.24
C GLN A 269 -4.98 -16.13 -21.37
N ARG A 270 -4.56 -16.65 -20.22
CA ARG A 270 -5.46 -17.32 -19.26
C ARG A 270 -6.54 -16.37 -18.76
N LEU A 271 -6.17 -15.16 -18.34
CA LEU A 271 -7.14 -14.16 -17.89
C LEU A 271 -8.11 -13.78 -19.02
N ARG A 272 -7.61 -13.60 -20.25
CA ARG A 272 -8.45 -13.31 -21.42
C ARG A 272 -9.43 -14.43 -21.71
N ALA A 273 -9.02 -15.69 -21.60
CA ALA A 273 -9.91 -16.84 -21.75
C ALA A 273 -11.02 -16.89 -20.67
N ALA A 274 -10.76 -16.35 -19.48
CA ALA A 274 -11.74 -16.25 -18.40
C ALA A 274 -12.74 -15.09 -18.57
N ALA A 275 -12.45 -14.11 -19.43
CA ALA A 275 -13.29 -12.92 -19.61
C ALA A 275 -14.71 -13.24 -20.09
N ALA A 276 -14.84 -13.95 -21.20
CA ALA A 276 -16.15 -14.26 -21.79
C ALA A 276 -17.05 -15.13 -20.87
N PRO A 277 -16.55 -16.21 -20.23
CA PRO A 277 -17.31 -16.96 -19.22
C PRO A 277 -17.83 -16.09 -18.06
N LEU A 278 -17.06 -15.09 -17.65
CA LEU A 278 -17.42 -14.13 -16.60
C LEU A 278 -18.24 -12.94 -17.15
N GLY A 279 -18.62 -12.95 -18.42
CA GLY A 279 -19.38 -11.84 -19.03
C GLY A 279 -18.61 -10.53 -19.13
N VAL A 280 -17.28 -10.58 -19.05
CA VAL A 280 -16.38 -9.43 -19.26
C VAL A 280 -16.08 -9.31 -20.74
N HIS A 281 -16.40 -8.16 -21.32
CA HIS A 281 -16.02 -7.85 -22.70
C HIS A 281 -14.56 -7.41 -22.74
N TRP A 282 -13.72 -8.13 -23.49
CA TRP A 282 -12.31 -7.80 -23.67
C TRP A 282 -11.94 -7.69 -25.15
N PRO A 283 -11.82 -6.47 -25.70
CA PRO A 283 -11.33 -6.25 -27.07
C PRO A 283 -9.89 -6.73 -27.30
N ASP A 284 -9.55 -7.11 -28.54
CA ASP A 284 -8.24 -7.73 -28.84
C ASP A 284 -7.05 -6.77 -28.63
N ASP A 285 -7.25 -5.48 -28.90
CA ASP A 285 -6.24 -4.42 -28.83
C ASP A 285 -6.14 -3.73 -27.46
N VAL A 286 -6.96 -4.15 -26.49
CA VAL A 286 -7.01 -3.54 -25.15
C VAL A 286 -6.19 -4.37 -24.16
N GLY A 287 -5.36 -3.70 -23.36
CA GLY A 287 -4.56 -4.34 -22.31
C GLY A 287 -5.39 -4.70 -21.06
N PRO A 288 -4.91 -5.62 -20.19
CA PRO A 288 -5.64 -6.05 -18.99
C PRO A 288 -6.00 -4.89 -18.06
N GLY A 289 -5.10 -3.92 -17.86
CA GLY A 289 -5.35 -2.79 -16.98
C GLY A 289 -6.54 -1.93 -17.39
N GLN A 290 -6.71 -1.68 -18.70
CA GLN A 290 -7.84 -0.92 -19.23
C GLN A 290 -9.17 -1.68 -19.10
N VAL A 291 -9.16 -3.01 -19.28
CA VAL A 291 -10.36 -3.82 -19.04
C VAL A 291 -10.76 -3.78 -17.58
N ILE A 292 -9.80 -4.01 -16.68
CA ILE A 292 -10.03 -4.07 -15.23
C ILE A 292 -10.56 -2.74 -14.70
N ALA A 293 -10.01 -1.61 -15.18
CA ALA A 293 -10.44 -0.28 -14.77
C ALA A 293 -11.92 0.02 -15.10
N GLY A 294 -12.51 -0.67 -16.07
CA GLY A 294 -13.93 -0.54 -16.42
C GLY A 294 -14.88 -1.44 -15.63
N LEU A 295 -14.36 -2.26 -14.70
CA LEU A 295 -15.16 -3.24 -13.96
C LEU A 295 -15.67 -2.69 -12.63
N ASP A 296 -16.90 -3.10 -12.30
CA ASP A 296 -17.50 -2.85 -11.00
C ASP A 296 -17.28 -4.07 -10.08
N ALA A 297 -16.35 -3.95 -9.14
CA ALA A 297 -16.00 -5.01 -8.19
C ALA A 297 -17.17 -5.43 -7.26
N ALA A 298 -18.29 -4.68 -7.23
CA ALA A 298 -19.48 -5.11 -6.50
C ALA A 298 -20.24 -6.25 -7.20
N GLN A 299 -19.98 -6.49 -8.50
CA GLN A 299 -20.63 -7.56 -9.26
C GLN A 299 -19.84 -8.87 -9.14
N PRO A 300 -20.46 -10.01 -8.76
CA PRO A 300 -19.74 -11.27 -8.50
C PRO A 300 -18.82 -11.73 -9.63
N ARG A 301 -19.26 -11.62 -10.88
CA ARG A 301 -18.45 -12.02 -12.04
C ARG A 301 -17.25 -11.10 -12.28
N ALA A 302 -17.44 -9.79 -12.10
CA ALA A 302 -16.36 -8.82 -12.19
C ALA A 302 -15.37 -9.02 -11.03
N ALA A 303 -15.84 -9.25 -9.81
CA ALA A 303 -14.99 -9.56 -8.66
C ALA A 303 -14.16 -10.83 -8.88
N ALA A 304 -14.76 -11.91 -9.40
CA ALA A 304 -14.04 -13.13 -9.77
C ALA A 304 -12.97 -12.87 -10.84
N PHE A 305 -13.29 -12.05 -11.85
CA PHE A 305 -12.33 -11.68 -12.89
C PHE A 305 -11.15 -10.86 -12.34
N ILE A 306 -11.42 -9.88 -11.49
CA ILE A 306 -10.38 -9.05 -10.84
C ILE A 306 -9.51 -9.92 -9.91
N ASP A 307 -10.10 -10.88 -9.19
CA ASP A 307 -9.37 -11.81 -8.35
C ASP A 307 -8.40 -12.68 -9.17
N GLN A 308 -8.85 -13.19 -10.32
CA GLN A 308 -7.95 -13.89 -11.25
C GLN A 308 -6.85 -12.98 -11.81
N ALA A 309 -7.14 -11.70 -12.02
CA ALA A 309 -6.16 -10.72 -12.48
C ALA A 309 -5.05 -10.44 -11.44
N ALA A 310 -5.25 -10.76 -10.16
CA ALA A 310 -4.22 -10.68 -9.14
C ALA A 310 -3.00 -11.57 -9.45
N GLU A 311 -3.13 -12.60 -10.29
CA GLU A 311 -1.97 -13.38 -10.78
C GLU A 311 -0.98 -12.52 -11.58
N LEU A 312 -1.45 -11.46 -12.25
CA LEU A 312 -0.62 -10.57 -13.06
C LEU A 312 0.29 -9.66 -12.22
N MET A 313 0.04 -9.54 -10.92
CA MET A 313 0.69 -8.59 -10.01
C MET A 313 1.70 -9.26 -9.06
N ARG A 314 2.37 -10.34 -9.52
CA ARG A 314 3.29 -11.12 -8.70
C ARG A 314 4.75 -10.84 -9.02
N GLY A 315 5.61 -11.02 -8.01
CA GLY A 315 7.07 -10.94 -8.16
C GLY A 315 7.66 -9.56 -7.92
N ALA A 316 6.93 -8.67 -7.24
CA ALA A 316 7.46 -7.39 -6.82
C ALA A 316 8.62 -7.59 -5.81
N ALA A 317 9.72 -6.87 -6.01
CA ALA A 317 10.92 -6.96 -5.19
C ALA A 317 11.65 -5.61 -5.15
N TYR A 318 12.59 -5.49 -4.23
CA TYR A 318 13.54 -4.38 -4.22
C TYR A 318 14.79 -4.77 -5.02
N THR A 319 15.25 -3.89 -5.91
CA THR A 319 16.45 -4.11 -6.73
C THR A 319 17.41 -2.95 -6.52
N ALA A 320 18.51 -3.23 -5.81
CA ALA A 320 19.59 -2.30 -5.59
C ALA A 320 20.57 -2.31 -6.77
N PHE A 321 21.16 -1.17 -7.09
CA PHE A 321 22.16 -1.04 -8.14
C PHE A 321 23.14 0.09 -7.83
N ASP A 322 24.38 -0.09 -8.32
CA ASP A 322 25.48 0.85 -8.17
C ASP A 322 26.44 0.67 -9.35
N GLY A 323 26.42 1.60 -10.29
CA GLY A 323 27.14 1.55 -11.58
C GLY A 323 26.34 0.93 -12.72
N GLU A 324 26.11 -0.38 -12.67
CA GLU A 324 25.34 -1.08 -13.72
C GLU A 324 23.83 -0.93 -13.49
N LEU A 325 23.09 -0.69 -14.56
CA LEU A 325 21.63 -0.55 -14.48
C LEU A 325 20.98 -1.94 -14.35
N PRO A 326 19.86 -2.07 -13.62
CA PRO A 326 19.08 -3.30 -13.60
C PRO A 326 18.62 -3.69 -15.00
N GLU A 327 18.67 -4.99 -15.32
CA GLU A 327 18.16 -5.51 -16.60
C GLU A 327 16.66 -5.24 -16.78
N GLN A 328 15.90 -5.26 -15.67
CA GLN A 328 14.47 -4.99 -15.63
C GLN A 328 14.18 -3.93 -14.56
N PRO A 329 14.31 -2.63 -14.89
CA PRO A 329 14.12 -1.55 -13.93
C PRO A 329 12.63 -1.23 -13.66
N GLU A 330 11.73 -1.79 -14.45
CA GLU A 330 10.30 -1.48 -14.42
C GLU A 330 9.52 -2.27 -13.35
N HIS A 331 8.38 -1.71 -12.97
CA HIS A 331 7.37 -2.37 -12.16
C HIS A 331 6.13 -2.67 -13.00
N GLY A 332 5.86 -3.93 -13.32
CA GLY A 332 4.81 -4.35 -14.25
C GLY A 332 3.41 -3.82 -13.94
N GLY A 333 3.10 -3.55 -12.68
CA GLY A 333 1.81 -2.97 -12.24
C GLY A 333 1.72 -1.47 -12.44
N VAL A 334 2.85 -0.76 -12.32
CA VAL A 334 2.94 0.69 -12.57
C VAL A 334 3.22 0.94 -14.05
N ALA A 335 3.74 -0.06 -14.76
CA ALA A 335 4.25 0.00 -16.13
C ALA A 335 5.33 1.09 -16.32
N ALA A 336 6.16 1.33 -15.31
CA ALA A 336 7.28 2.29 -15.36
C ALA A 336 8.36 1.88 -14.35
N ALA A 337 9.55 2.48 -14.46
CA ALA A 337 10.51 2.46 -13.37
C ALA A 337 9.91 3.14 -12.13
N TYR A 338 10.09 2.54 -10.97
CA TYR A 338 9.41 2.97 -9.75
C TYR A 338 10.28 2.73 -8.52
N ALA A 339 10.21 3.65 -7.57
CA ALA A 339 10.89 3.57 -6.29
C ALA A 339 9.98 3.99 -5.14
N HIS A 340 10.26 3.45 -3.97
CA HIS A 340 9.62 3.81 -2.72
C HIS A 340 10.42 4.91 -2.02
N VAL A 341 9.86 6.13 -1.96
CA VAL A 341 10.47 7.32 -1.32
C VAL A 341 9.45 8.18 -0.55
N THR A 342 8.23 7.70 -0.37
CA THR A 342 7.13 8.51 0.15
C THR A 342 6.65 8.08 1.54
N ALA A 343 7.17 7.00 2.11
CA ALA A 343 6.70 6.47 3.40
C ALA A 343 7.83 6.12 4.41
N PRO A 344 8.77 7.03 4.69
CA PRO A 344 9.96 6.72 5.49
C PRO A 344 9.70 6.46 6.98
N LEU A 345 8.61 6.93 7.57
CA LEU A 345 8.27 6.64 8.97
C LEU A 345 7.96 5.16 9.19
N ARG A 346 7.43 4.49 8.14
CA ARG A 346 6.96 3.10 8.20
C ARG A 346 7.69 2.13 7.29
N ARG A 347 8.64 2.58 6.47
CA ARG A 347 9.38 1.73 5.53
C ARG A 347 10.84 2.13 5.45
N LEU A 348 11.73 1.20 5.83
CA LEU A 348 13.18 1.46 5.95
C LEU A 348 13.81 1.92 4.64
N ALA A 349 13.40 1.32 3.52
CA ALA A 349 13.96 1.59 2.19
C ALA A 349 13.88 3.08 1.79
N ASP A 350 12.79 3.76 2.13
CA ASP A 350 12.51 5.12 1.68
C ASP A 350 13.52 6.12 2.22
N ARG A 351 14.00 5.93 3.46
CA ARG A 351 15.07 6.75 4.05
C ARG A 351 16.29 6.76 3.15
N TYR A 352 16.75 5.59 2.73
CA TYR A 352 17.96 5.44 1.92
C TYR A 352 17.76 5.90 0.48
N ALA A 353 16.63 5.55 -0.14
CA ALA A 353 16.32 5.97 -1.50
C ALA A 353 16.18 7.51 -1.60
N THR A 354 15.64 8.17 -0.57
CA THR A 354 15.53 9.63 -0.51
C THR A 354 16.90 10.31 -0.42
N GLU A 355 17.83 9.79 0.38
CA GLU A 355 19.21 10.32 0.43
C GLU A 355 19.93 10.22 -0.91
N VAL A 356 19.77 9.10 -1.61
CA VAL A 356 20.34 8.91 -2.94
C VAL A 356 19.77 9.96 -3.89
N CYS A 357 18.45 10.17 -3.89
CA CYS A 357 17.81 11.17 -4.73
C CYS A 357 18.30 12.60 -4.41
N LEU A 358 18.43 12.97 -3.13
CA LEU A 358 18.91 14.29 -2.71
C LEU A 358 20.35 14.56 -3.17
N ALA A 359 21.24 13.59 -3.00
CA ALA A 359 22.63 13.72 -3.43
C ALA A 359 22.72 13.85 -4.96
N LEU A 360 22.03 12.96 -5.69
CA LEU A 360 22.05 12.97 -7.16
C LEU A 360 21.41 14.24 -7.75
N HIS A 361 20.29 14.71 -7.18
CA HIS A 361 19.62 15.95 -7.60
C HIS A 361 20.53 17.18 -7.49
N THR A 362 21.33 17.24 -6.43
CA THR A 362 22.24 18.36 -6.17
C THR A 362 23.64 18.17 -6.78
N GLY A 363 23.87 17.07 -7.52
CA GLY A 363 25.18 16.74 -8.08
C GLY A 363 26.25 16.40 -7.04
N GLN A 364 25.84 16.07 -5.81
CA GLN A 364 26.72 15.64 -4.72
C GLN A 364 26.95 14.13 -4.75
N THR A 365 28.04 13.69 -4.13
CA THR A 365 28.29 12.26 -3.92
C THR A 365 27.26 11.70 -2.94
N VAL A 366 26.66 10.55 -3.29
CA VAL A 366 25.78 9.80 -2.37
C VAL A 366 26.53 9.49 -1.07
N PRO A 367 25.97 9.79 0.12
CA PRO A 367 26.62 9.52 1.39
C PRO A 367 27.01 8.04 1.54
N ASP A 368 28.22 7.77 2.05
CA ASP A 368 28.77 6.42 2.15
C ASP A 368 27.86 5.46 2.94
N TRP A 369 27.25 5.94 4.03
CA TRP A 369 26.33 5.14 4.84
C TRP A 369 25.07 4.73 4.06
N ALA A 370 24.57 5.61 3.18
CA ALA A 370 23.39 5.34 2.36
C ALA A 370 23.74 4.41 1.19
N ARG A 371 24.87 4.66 0.53
CA ARG A 371 25.37 3.82 -0.56
C ARG A 371 25.68 2.40 -0.08
N ALA A 372 26.33 2.25 1.07
CA ALA A 372 26.66 0.95 1.67
C ALA A 372 25.43 0.15 2.13
N ALA A 373 24.29 0.82 2.37
CA ALA A 373 23.04 0.17 2.74
C ALA A 373 22.34 -0.52 1.55
N LEU A 374 22.47 0.03 0.34
CA LEU A 374 21.76 -0.42 -0.87
C LEU A 374 21.77 -1.95 -1.07
N PRO A 375 22.92 -2.66 -1.07
CA PRO A 375 22.93 -4.10 -1.32
C PRO A 375 22.23 -4.93 -0.22
N ARG A 376 22.02 -4.37 0.98
CA ARG A 376 21.40 -5.06 2.12
C ARG A 376 19.88 -4.88 2.17
N LEU A 377 19.36 -3.79 1.62
CA LEU A 377 17.93 -3.44 1.69
C LEU A 377 17.02 -4.49 1.06
N PRO A 378 17.32 -5.10 -0.11
CA PRO A 378 16.43 -6.08 -0.72
C PRO A 378 16.08 -7.26 0.19
N GLU A 379 17.06 -7.84 0.87
CA GLU A 379 16.86 -8.99 1.76
C GLU A 379 16.00 -8.61 2.98
N VAL A 380 16.29 -7.47 3.60
CA VAL A 380 15.59 -6.99 4.79
C VAL A 380 14.13 -6.65 4.47
N MET A 381 13.90 -5.94 3.36
CA MET A 381 12.55 -5.63 2.93
C MET A 381 11.77 -6.88 2.53
N ALA A 382 12.38 -7.83 1.81
CA ALA A 382 11.70 -9.09 1.46
C ALA A 382 11.38 -9.96 2.68
N SER A 383 12.23 -9.93 3.72
CA SER A 383 11.94 -10.62 4.99
C SER A 383 10.76 -10.00 5.70
N THR A 384 10.75 -8.68 5.84
CA THR A 384 9.72 -7.97 6.60
C THR A 384 8.40 -7.88 5.82
N ASP A 385 8.42 -7.83 4.48
CA ASP A 385 7.23 -7.93 3.62
C ASP A 385 6.47 -9.26 3.88
N ARG A 386 7.22 -10.36 4.08
CA ARG A 386 6.63 -11.67 4.41
C ARG A 386 5.96 -11.67 5.78
N VAL A 387 6.60 -11.06 6.78
CA VAL A 387 6.07 -10.96 8.14
C VAL A 387 4.83 -10.07 8.17
N ALA A 388 4.89 -8.88 7.56
CA ALA A 388 3.75 -7.97 7.46
C ALA A 388 2.56 -8.63 6.75
N SER A 389 2.81 -9.33 5.64
CA SER A 389 1.78 -10.09 4.93
C SER A 389 1.19 -11.23 5.77
N ALA A 390 1.99 -11.88 6.61
CA ALA A 390 1.53 -12.93 7.51
C ALA A 390 0.70 -12.38 8.68
N ALA A 391 1.08 -11.21 9.22
CA ALA A 391 0.30 -10.51 10.23
C ALA A 391 -1.08 -10.09 9.70
N ALA A 392 -1.12 -9.43 8.54
CA ALA A 392 -2.37 -8.98 7.92
C ALA A 392 -3.31 -10.15 7.62
N ARG A 393 -2.82 -11.20 6.94
CA ARG A 393 -3.63 -12.40 6.66
C ARG A 393 -4.05 -13.11 7.95
N GLY A 394 -3.13 -13.33 8.88
CA GLY A 394 -3.43 -14.02 10.13
C GLY A 394 -4.46 -13.31 10.99
N ALA A 395 -4.51 -11.97 10.96
CA ALA A 395 -5.53 -11.18 11.65
C ALA A 395 -6.92 -11.36 11.01
N VAL A 396 -6.98 -11.30 9.67
CA VAL A 396 -8.22 -11.54 8.92
C VAL A 396 -8.70 -12.98 9.14
N ASP A 397 -7.85 -13.98 8.91
CA ASP A 397 -8.19 -15.41 9.06
C ASP A 397 -8.71 -15.72 10.48
N LEU A 398 -8.09 -15.13 11.51
CA LEU A 398 -8.51 -15.25 12.90
C LEU A 398 -9.91 -14.66 13.12
N ALA A 399 -10.18 -13.48 12.57
CA ALA A 399 -11.48 -12.84 12.69
C ALA A 399 -12.56 -13.58 11.91
N GLU A 400 -12.29 -14.05 10.69
CA GLU A 400 -13.22 -14.84 9.91
C GLU A 400 -13.62 -16.13 10.65
N ALA A 401 -12.64 -16.83 11.23
CA ALA A 401 -12.89 -18.02 12.03
C ALA A 401 -13.69 -17.69 13.31
N ALA A 402 -13.34 -16.63 14.03
CA ALA A 402 -14.05 -16.22 15.25
C ALA A 402 -15.49 -15.80 14.99
N VAL A 403 -15.76 -15.09 13.88
CA VAL A 403 -17.13 -14.72 13.48
C VAL A 403 -17.99 -15.95 13.16
N LEU A 404 -17.38 -17.02 12.66
CA LEU A 404 -18.09 -18.21 12.16
C LEU A 404 -18.10 -19.40 13.13
N GLU A 405 -17.31 -19.39 14.21
CA GLU A 405 -17.09 -20.53 15.12
C GLU A 405 -18.40 -21.17 15.59
N HIS A 406 -19.39 -20.37 15.98
CA HIS A 406 -20.66 -20.85 16.51
C HIS A 406 -21.73 -21.15 15.45
N ARG A 407 -21.36 -21.13 14.16
CA ARG A 407 -22.28 -21.29 13.02
C ARG A 407 -21.99 -22.53 12.18
N VAL A 408 -21.11 -23.42 12.65
CA VAL A 408 -20.77 -24.66 11.94
C VAL A 408 -22.04 -25.48 11.67
N GLY A 409 -22.19 -25.96 10.44
CA GLY A 409 -23.37 -26.64 9.93
C GLY A 409 -24.40 -25.74 9.25
N GLU A 410 -24.34 -24.42 9.45
CA GLU A 410 -25.21 -23.47 8.76
C GLU A 410 -24.86 -23.32 7.27
N THR A 411 -25.84 -22.89 6.48
CA THR A 411 -25.66 -22.61 5.05
C THR A 411 -25.67 -21.12 4.75
N PHE A 412 -24.83 -20.69 3.82
CA PHE A 412 -24.61 -19.30 3.45
C PHE A 412 -24.72 -19.12 1.94
N ASP A 413 -25.23 -17.97 1.51
CA ASP A 413 -25.13 -17.55 0.11
C ASP A 413 -23.75 -16.93 -0.14
N ALA A 414 -23.10 -17.36 -1.22
CA ALA A 414 -21.71 -17.02 -1.53
C ALA A 414 -21.48 -16.85 -3.03
N ALA A 415 -20.53 -16.00 -3.41
CA ALA A 415 -20.02 -15.90 -4.78
C ALA A 415 -18.76 -16.77 -4.94
N VAL A 416 -18.66 -17.52 -6.03
CA VAL A 416 -17.44 -18.28 -6.37
C VAL A 416 -16.43 -17.36 -7.04
N LEU A 417 -15.31 -17.11 -6.38
CA LEU A 417 -14.26 -16.20 -6.86
C LEU A 417 -13.18 -16.91 -7.67
N ASP A 418 -12.81 -18.12 -7.26
CA ASP A 418 -11.76 -18.91 -7.89
C ASP A 418 -12.06 -20.41 -7.81
N VAL A 419 -11.47 -21.20 -8.70
CA VAL A 419 -11.57 -22.66 -8.74
C VAL A 419 -10.19 -23.28 -8.90
N ASP A 420 -9.90 -24.32 -8.10
CA ASP A 420 -8.62 -25.00 -8.14
C ASP A 420 -8.35 -25.57 -9.55
N ALA A 421 -7.13 -25.37 -10.04
CA ALA A 421 -6.69 -26.00 -11.28
C ALA A 421 -6.70 -27.55 -11.15
N PRO A 422 -7.00 -28.27 -12.24
CA PRO A 422 -6.95 -29.74 -12.23
C PRO A 422 -5.57 -30.25 -11.79
N PRO A 423 -5.50 -31.38 -11.06
CA PRO A 423 -4.23 -31.94 -10.60
C PRO A 423 -3.29 -32.19 -11.79
N ASN A 424 -2.11 -31.57 -11.78
CA ASN A 424 -1.13 -31.67 -12.87
C ASN A 424 -0.17 -32.88 -12.73
N GLY A 425 -0.58 -33.92 -12.01
CA GLY A 425 0.18 -35.16 -11.81
C GLY A 425 1.45 -35.06 -10.94
N LYS A 426 1.91 -33.85 -10.60
CA LYS A 426 3.10 -33.59 -9.77
C LYS A 426 2.76 -33.17 -8.33
N SER A 427 1.50 -32.89 -8.05
CA SER A 427 1.00 -32.41 -6.75
C SER A 427 0.21 -33.50 -6.04
N ARG A 428 0.24 -33.52 -4.69
CA ARG A 428 -0.60 -34.41 -3.89
C ARG A 428 -2.08 -34.17 -4.26
N PRO A 429 -2.88 -35.22 -4.49
CA PRO A 429 -4.30 -35.05 -4.81
C PRO A 429 -4.99 -34.33 -3.65
N ARG A 430 -5.50 -33.13 -3.93
CA ARG A 430 -6.39 -32.39 -3.01
C ARG A 430 -7.83 -32.58 -3.49
N PRO A 431 -8.81 -32.61 -2.57
CA PRO A 431 -10.22 -32.58 -2.96
C PRO A 431 -10.48 -31.34 -3.84
N PRO A 432 -11.28 -31.48 -4.91
CA PRO A 432 -11.65 -30.34 -5.75
C PRO A 432 -12.32 -29.26 -4.90
N GLY A 433 -12.07 -28.01 -5.24
CA GLY A 433 -12.59 -26.87 -4.53
C GLY A 433 -12.16 -25.57 -5.16
N GLY A 434 -12.24 -24.50 -4.39
CA GLY A 434 -11.86 -23.15 -4.79
C GLY A 434 -12.15 -22.16 -3.67
N THR A 435 -12.22 -20.88 -4.02
CA THR A 435 -12.46 -19.80 -3.06
C THR A 435 -13.86 -19.24 -3.26
N VAL A 436 -14.61 -19.10 -2.16
CA VAL A 436 -15.92 -18.44 -2.14
C VAL A 436 -15.87 -17.21 -1.25
N ALA A 437 -16.63 -16.17 -1.62
CA ALA A 437 -16.88 -15.00 -0.80
C ALA A 437 -18.33 -14.99 -0.34
N LEU A 438 -18.54 -15.02 0.97
CA LEU A 438 -19.87 -14.95 1.55
C LEU A 438 -20.47 -13.55 1.38
N ASP A 439 -21.80 -13.51 1.26
CA ASP A 439 -22.54 -12.26 1.29
C ASP A 439 -22.52 -11.61 2.68
N ALA A 440 -22.69 -12.41 3.73
CA ALA A 440 -22.73 -11.98 5.12
C ALA A 440 -22.47 -13.17 6.07
N PRO A 441 -21.46 -13.11 6.96
CA PRO A 441 -20.41 -12.07 7.09
C PRO A 441 -19.51 -12.00 5.84
N PRO A 442 -18.73 -10.91 5.63
CA PRO A 442 -17.87 -10.76 4.44
C PRO A 442 -16.60 -11.62 4.53
N VAL A 443 -16.77 -12.95 4.56
CA VAL A 443 -15.71 -13.96 4.71
C VAL A 443 -15.30 -14.51 3.35
N ARG A 444 -14.00 -14.68 3.13
CA ARG A 444 -13.41 -15.30 1.94
C ARG A 444 -12.66 -16.58 2.35
N ALA A 445 -13.21 -17.73 2.03
CA ALA A 445 -12.62 -19.00 2.46
C ALA A 445 -12.70 -20.09 1.39
N ARG A 446 -11.95 -21.17 1.65
CA ARG A 446 -11.96 -22.35 0.79
C ARG A 446 -13.31 -23.06 0.86
N CYS A 447 -13.83 -23.46 -0.29
CA CYS A 447 -14.99 -24.32 -0.42
C CYS A 447 -14.62 -25.61 -1.17
N LEU A 448 -15.03 -26.76 -0.65
CA LEU A 448 -14.90 -28.05 -1.31
C LEU A 448 -16.07 -28.30 -2.27
N GLY A 449 -15.80 -29.01 -3.36
CA GLY A 449 -16.79 -29.39 -4.37
C GLY A 449 -16.45 -28.90 -5.77
N GLN A 450 -17.32 -29.20 -6.73
CA GLN A 450 -17.24 -28.68 -8.10
C GLN A 450 -17.95 -27.33 -8.17
N LEU A 451 -17.18 -26.25 -8.12
CA LEU A 451 -17.72 -24.88 -8.01
C LEU A 451 -17.95 -24.24 -9.39
N PRO A 452 -19.10 -23.57 -9.61
CA PRO A 452 -19.33 -22.76 -10.80
C PRO A 452 -18.70 -21.37 -10.67
N LEU A 453 -17.56 -21.14 -11.31
CA LEU A 453 -16.81 -19.88 -11.25
C LEU A 453 -17.67 -18.67 -11.66
N GLY A 454 -17.66 -17.61 -10.85
CA GLY A 454 -18.40 -16.37 -11.10
C GLY A 454 -19.91 -16.44 -10.83
N GLU A 455 -20.42 -17.58 -10.35
CA GLU A 455 -21.82 -17.74 -9.97
C GLU A 455 -22.03 -17.61 -8.46
N ARG A 456 -23.31 -17.52 -8.07
CA ARG A 456 -23.73 -17.53 -6.67
C ARG A 456 -24.21 -18.92 -6.31
N VAL A 457 -23.72 -19.43 -5.19
CA VAL A 457 -24.01 -20.76 -4.67
C VAL A 457 -24.44 -20.68 -3.21
N ARG A 458 -25.05 -21.76 -2.72
CA ARG A 458 -25.25 -21.97 -1.28
C ARG A 458 -24.20 -22.96 -0.79
N VAL A 459 -23.46 -22.58 0.25
CA VAL A 459 -22.39 -23.39 0.82
C VAL A 459 -22.69 -23.69 2.28
N ARG A 460 -22.30 -24.88 2.76
CA ARG A 460 -22.40 -25.28 4.17
C ARG A 460 -21.06 -25.05 4.86
N LEU A 461 -21.07 -24.42 6.04
CA LEU A 461 -19.89 -24.27 6.88
C LEU A 461 -19.54 -25.60 7.55
N VAL A 462 -18.34 -26.11 7.31
CA VAL A 462 -17.83 -27.39 7.83
C VAL A 462 -16.91 -27.18 9.03
N THR A 463 -16.04 -26.18 8.94
CA THR A 463 -15.06 -25.87 9.98
C THR A 463 -14.95 -24.36 10.14
N ALA A 464 -14.94 -23.90 11.39
CA ALA A 464 -14.51 -22.57 11.78
C ALA A 464 -13.76 -22.72 13.11
N ASP A 465 -12.43 -22.65 13.06
CA ASP A 465 -11.55 -22.85 14.23
C ASP A 465 -10.62 -21.64 14.36
N PRO A 466 -10.86 -20.75 15.34
CA PRO A 466 -10.01 -19.58 15.58
C PRO A 466 -8.59 -19.92 16.01
N ALA A 467 -8.37 -21.02 16.74
CA ALA A 467 -7.03 -21.43 17.18
C ALA A 467 -6.17 -21.89 16.01
N ALA A 468 -6.78 -22.60 15.05
CA ALA A 468 -6.13 -22.98 13.80
C ALA A 468 -6.14 -21.87 12.74
N ARG A 469 -6.97 -20.82 12.93
CA ARG A 469 -7.31 -19.79 11.91
C ARG A 469 -7.79 -20.41 10.61
N THR A 470 -8.72 -21.37 10.72
CA THR A 470 -9.24 -22.10 9.54
C THR A 470 -10.74 -21.94 9.41
N VAL A 471 -11.18 -21.66 8.18
CA VAL A 471 -12.57 -21.69 7.75
C VAL A 471 -12.68 -22.58 6.52
N LEU A 472 -13.65 -23.51 6.53
CA LEU A 472 -13.88 -24.43 5.43
C LEU A 472 -15.37 -24.55 5.14
N PHE A 473 -15.72 -24.38 3.87
CA PHE A 473 -17.05 -24.62 3.35
C PHE A 473 -17.08 -25.86 2.45
N GLU A 474 -18.28 -26.36 2.18
CA GLU A 474 -18.54 -27.34 1.15
C GLU A 474 -19.86 -27.05 0.42
N LEU A 475 -19.99 -27.54 -0.81
CA LEU A 475 -21.30 -27.60 -1.45
C LEU A 475 -22.18 -28.63 -0.71
N PRO A 476 -23.44 -28.28 -0.37
CA PRO A 476 -24.32 -29.11 0.45
C PRO A 476 -24.73 -30.44 -0.19
#